data_AF-A0A453G3K0-F1
#
_entry.id   AF-A0A453G3K0-F1
#
_cell.length_a   1.000
_cell.length_b   1.000
_cell.length_c   1.000
_cell.angle_alpha   90.00
_cell.angle_beta   90.00
_cell.angle_gamma   90.00
#
_symmetry.space_group_name_H-M   'P 1'
#
loop_
_entity.id
_entity.type
_entity.pdbx_description
1 polymer ?
#
loop_
_entity_poly.entity_id
_entity_poly.type
_entity_poly.pdbx_seq_one_letter_code
_entity_poly.pdbx_strand_id
1 'polypeptide(L)'
;AQILGKPDLAPTAWVKRLVTLCDKAPSTPIEVVRDVVEKQFCKSFDEIFDFFEVEPVGSASIAQVHRARLKSSKTDVAVKVQHPGAEQLMMVDIRNMQAFALFLQKYDINFDLFSATKEMEKQICYEFDFVREARAMERIREFLRVSNKKPPVMVPRVIPGMISRY
;
A
#
# COMPACT_ATOMS: atom_id res chain seq x y z
N ALA A 1 -9.98 -7.79 0.95
CA ALA A 1 -9.74 -8.70 -0.19
C ALA A 1 -8.39 -9.43 -0.14
N GLN A 2 -7.28 -8.81 0.29
CA GLN A 2 -6.01 -9.56 0.48
C GLN A 2 -6.09 -10.68 1.55
N ILE A 3 -6.94 -10.52 2.55
CA ILE A 3 -7.20 -11.54 3.58
C ILE A 3 -8.34 -12.47 3.14
N LEU A 4 -9.52 -11.94 2.84
CA LEU A 4 -10.73 -12.72 2.49
C LEU A 4 -10.76 -13.27 1.05
N GLY A 5 -9.85 -12.85 0.19
CA GLY A 5 -9.72 -13.34 -1.19
C GLY A 5 -8.99 -14.69 -1.29
N LYS A 6 -8.55 -15.25 -0.15
CA LYS A 6 -8.05 -16.62 -0.12
C LYS A 6 -9.23 -17.59 -0.29
N PRO A 7 -9.11 -18.60 -1.17
CA PRO A 7 -10.18 -19.56 -1.46
C PRO A 7 -10.77 -20.23 -0.22
N ASP A 8 -9.97 -20.37 0.83
CA ASP A 8 -10.32 -21.09 2.05
C ASP A 8 -11.10 -20.24 3.07
N LEU A 9 -11.21 -18.92 2.85
CA LEU A 9 -11.78 -17.97 3.82
C LEU A 9 -13.13 -17.38 3.40
N ALA A 10 -13.58 -17.63 2.17
CA ALA A 10 -14.87 -17.15 1.69
C ALA A 10 -15.43 -18.04 0.57
N PRO A 11 -16.76 -18.05 0.34
CA PRO A 11 -17.36 -18.77 -0.78
C PRO A 11 -16.72 -18.37 -2.12
N THR A 12 -16.54 -19.33 -3.03
CA THR A 12 -15.84 -19.12 -4.31
C THR A 12 -16.41 -17.96 -5.14
N ALA A 13 -17.72 -17.74 -5.07
CA ALA A 13 -18.38 -16.62 -5.73
C ALA A 13 -17.90 -15.26 -5.19
N TRP A 14 -17.68 -15.16 -3.88
CA TRP A 14 -17.17 -13.96 -3.21
C TRP A 14 -15.70 -13.76 -3.53
N VAL A 15 -14.90 -14.83 -3.47
CA VAL A 15 -13.47 -14.80 -3.81
C VAL A 15 -13.26 -14.27 -5.23
N LYS A 16 -13.97 -14.81 -6.23
CA LYS A 16 -13.89 -14.33 -7.62
C LYS A 16 -14.16 -12.83 -7.74
N ARG A 17 -15.19 -12.33 -7.04
CA ARG A 17 -15.58 -10.92 -7.09
C ARG A 17 -14.58 -10.02 -6.36
N LEU A 18 -14.09 -10.46 -5.19
CA LEU A 18 -13.09 -9.75 -4.40
C LEU A 18 -11.74 -9.65 -5.11
N VAL A 19 -11.32 -10.70 -5.82
CA VAL A 19 -10.10 -10.68 -6.65
C VAL A 19 -10.25 -9.68 -7.80
N THR A 20 -11.40 -9.69 -8.51
CA THR A 20 -11.65 -8.72 -9.60
C THR A 20 -11.63 -7.27 -9.12
N LEU A 21 -12.14 -7.01 -7.90
CA LEU A 21 -12.10 -5.68 -7.28
C LEU A 21 -10.67 -5.23 -6.94
N CYS A 22 -9.77 -6.16 -6.61
CA CYS A 22 -8.36 -5.85 -6.38
C CYS A 22 -7.59 -5.57 -7.68
N ASP A 23 -7.84 -6.36 -8.74
CA ASP A 23 -7.09 -6.25 -10.00
C ASP A 23 -7.42 -4.99 -10.82
N LYS A 24 -8.52 -4.30 -10.51
CA LYS A 24 -8.99 -3.09 -11.20
C LYS A 24 -9.24 -1.93 -10.25
N ALA A 25 -8.35 -1.72 -9.27
CA ALA A 25 -8.43 -0.52 -8.45
C ALA A 25 -8.29 0.73 -9.35
N PRO A 26 -9.17 1.74 -9.20
CA PRO A 26 -9.06 2.97 -9.97
C PRO A 26 -7.71 3.64 -9.69
N SER A 27 -7.14 4.28 -10.71
CA SER A 27 -5.95 5.09 -10.57
C SER A 27 -6.33 6.54 -10.22
N THR A 28 -5.52 7.16 -9.38
CA THR A 28 -5.52 8.60 -9.15
C THR A 28 -4.99 9.29 -10.41
N PRO A 29 -5.67 10.35 -10.89
CA PRO A 29 -5.20 11.16 -12.02
C PRO A 29 -3.79 11.69 -11.80
N ILE A 30 -3.03 11.81 -12.89
CA ILE A 30 -1.61 12.18 -12.84
C ILE A 30 -1.40 13.58 -12.24
N GLU A 31 -2.34 14.49 -12.43
CA GLU A 31 -2.29 15.85 -11.87
C GLU A 31 -2.27 15.79 -10.35
N VAL A 32 -3.10 14.93 -9.77
CA VAL A 32 -3.15 14.71 -8.32
C VAL A 32 -1.89 14.01 -7.83
N VAL A 33 -1.36 13.04 -8.59
CA VAL A 33 -0.07 12.38 -8.27
C VAL A 33 1.07 13.40 -8.22
N ARG A 34 1.13 14.29 -9.21
CA ARG A 34 2.13 15.37 -9.26
C ARG A 34 2.01 16.26 -8.03
N ASP A 35 0.82 16.74 -7.71
CA ASP A 35 0.57 17.56 -6.53
C ASP A 35 1.04 16.89 -5.23
N VAL A 36 0.77 15.58 -5.07
CA VAL A 36 1.21 14.81 -3.91
C VAL A 36 2.73 14.79 -3.82
N VAL A 37 3.40 14.44 -4.91
CA VAL A 37 4.87 14.35 -4.95
C VAL A 37 5.51 15.71 -4.67
N GLU A 38 5.04 16.77 -5.32
CA GLU A 38 5.62 18.11 -5.17
C GLU A 38 5.46 18.65 -3.75
N LYS A 39 4.29 18.44 -3.13
CA LYS A 39 4.04 18.81 -1.73
C LYS A 39 4.94 18.06 -0.76
N GLN A 40 5.17 16.77 -1.01
CA GLN A 40 5.95 15.92 -0.11
C GLN A 40 7.46 16.19 -0.18
N PHE A 41 7.97 16.57 -1.35
CA PHE A 41 9.40 16.81 -1.55
C PHE A 41 9.79 18.29 -1.65
N CYS A 42 8.82 19.21 -1.61
CA CYS A 42 9.01 20.67 -1.73
C CYS A 42 9.84 21.05 -2.97
N LYS A 43 9.65 20.33 -4.07
CA LYS A 43 10.35 20.49 -5.35
C LYS A 43 9.37 20.27 -6.48
N SER A 44 9.60 20.90 -7.63
CA SER A 44 8.79 20.63 -8.80
C SER A 44 9.03 19.22 -9.33
N PHE A 45 8.02 18.65 -9.96
CA PHE A 45 8.05 17.29 -10.48
C PHE A 45 9.20 17.09 -11.50
N ASP A 46 9.45 18.11 -12.32
CA ASP A 46 10.49 18.15 -13.34
C ASP A 46 11.91 18.35 -12.78
N GLU A 47 12.04 18.79 -11.53
CA GLU A 47 13.32 18.80 -10.81
C GLU A 47 13.67 17.43 -10.25
N ILE A 48 12.66 16.62 -9.92
CA ILE A 48 12.84 15.29 -9.32
C ILE A 48 13.08 14.23 -10.41
N PHE A 49 12.26 14.25 -11.47
CA PHE A 49 12.23 13.20 -12.48
C PHE A 49 12.71 13.68 -13.85
N ASP A 50 13.49 12.83 -14.52
CA ASP A 50 13.86 12.96 -15.93
C ASP A 50 12.80 12.34 -16.85
N PHE A 51 12.09 11.35 -16.32
CA PHE A 51 11.02 10.62 -16.98
C PHE A 51 10.06 10.10 -15.91
N PHE A 52 8.76 10.12 -16.20
CA PHE A 52 7.73 9.54 -15.34
C PHE A 52 6.60 9.01 -16.21
N GLU A 53 6.30 7.72 -16.07
CA GLU A 53 5.20 7.06 -16.79
C GLU A 53 3.86 7.51 -16.21
N VAL A 54 3.02 8.14 -17.04
CA VAL A 54 1.69 8.62 -16.63
C VAL A 54 0.80 7.45 -16.21
N GLU A 55 0.85 6.36 -16.98
CA GLU A 55 0.11 5.14 -16.65
C GLU A 55 0.82 4.38 -15.51
N PRO A 56 0.13 4.09 -14.39
CA PRO A 56 0.71 3.32 -13.32
C PRO A 56 0.96 1.88 -13.78
N VAL A 57 2.06 1.29 -13.31
CA VAL A 57 2.36 -0.14 -13.46
C VAL A 57 1.30 -0.99 -12.72
N GLY A 58 0.76 -0.45 -11.64
CA GLY A 58 -0.37 -1.04 -10.92
C GLY A 58 -0.96 -0.07 -9.90
N SER A 59 -2.24 -0.22 -9.63
CA SER A 59 -2.97 0.50 -8.57
C SER A 59 -3.49 -0.51 -7.55
N ALA A 60 -3.44 -0.16 -6.27
CA ALA A 60 -3.93 -0.96 -5.15
C ALA A 60 -4.83 -0.10 -4.25
N SER A 61 -5.32 -0.66 -3.15
CA SER A 61 -6.30 -0.01 -2.27
C SER A 61 -5.85 1.35 -1.70
N ILE A 62 -4.57 1.51 -1.40
CA ILE A 62 -4.05 2.71 -0.71
C ILE A 62 -3.10 3.54 -1.56
N ALA A 63 -2.59 2.99 -2.66
CA ALA A 63 -1.53 3.60 -3.45
C ALA A 63 -1.43 2.99 -4.84
N GLN A 64 -0.81 3.73 -5.76
CA GLN A 64 -0.40 3.26 -7.07
C GLN A 64 1.10 3.38 -7.28
N VAL A 65 1.64 2.62 -8.22
CA VAL A 65 3.07 2.56 -8.51
C VAL A 65 3.34 2.97 -9.95
N HIS A 66 4.26 3.90 -10.15
CA HIS A 66 4.70 4.36 -11.47
C HIS A 66 6.14 3.98 -11.74
N ARG A 67 6.46 3.81 -13.02
CA ARG A 67 7.85 3.73 -13.49
C ARG A 67 8.36 5.16 -13.70
N ALA A 68 9.54 5.46 -13.18
CA ALA A 68 10.15 6.77 -13.37
C ALA A 68 11.68 6.66 -13.45
N ARG A 69 12.33 7.77 -13.84
CA ARG A 69 13.78 7.95 -13.80
C ARG A 69 14.11 9.21 -13.03
N LEU A 70 15.00 9.11 -12.05
CA LEU A 70 15.46 10.27 -11.29
C LEU A 70 16.38 11.16 -12.14
N LYS A 71 16.18 12.47 -12.06
CA LYS A 71 16.99 13.45 -12.79
C LYS A 71 18.42 13.54 -12.28
N SER A 72 18.59 13.47 -10.96
CA SER A 72 19.87 13.62 -10.28
C SER A 72 20.86 12.49 -10.56
N SER A 73 20.39 11.24 -10.54
CA SER A 73 21.24 10.04 -10.65
C SER A 73 21.05 9.26 -11.95
N LYS A 74 20.09 9.65 -12.79
CA LYS A 74 19.68 8.91 -13.99
C LYS A 74 19.30 7.45 -13.73
N THR A 75 18.85 7.16 -12.51
CA THR A 75 18.47 5.81 -12.06
C THR A 75 16.98 5.57 -12.31
N ASP A 76 16.64 4.42 -12.88
CA ASP A 76 15.26 3.96 -13.00
C ASP A 76 14.71 3.51 -11.64
N VAL A 77 13.50 3.94 -11.31
CA VAL A 77 12.87 3.73 -10.00
C VAL A 77 11.39 3.38 -10.16
N ALA A 78 10.87 2.65 -9.18
CA ALA A 78 9.43 2.48 -8.97
C ALA A 78 8.97 3.49 -7.91
N VAL A 79 8.03 4.36 -8.27
CA VAL A 79 7.51 5.42 -7.40
C VAL A 79 6.12 5.02 -6.93
N LYS A 80 6.01 4.65 -5.65
CA LYS A 80 4.74 4.34 -4.99
C LYS A 80 4.16 5.62 -4.40
N VAL A 81 2.95 5.99 -4.82
CA VAL A 81 2.27 7.22 -4.39
C VAL A 81 0.95 6.84 -3.73
N GLN A 82 0.76 7.30 -2.48
CA GLN A 82 -0.47 7.08 -1.72
C GLN A 82 -1.63 7.87 -2.34
N HIS A 83 -2.80 7.26 -2.43
CA HIS A 83 -4.03 7.93 -2.85
C HIS A 83 -4.44 8.96 -1.78
N PRO A 84 -4.65 10.24 -2.14
CA PRO A 84 -5.15 11.24 -1.20
C PRO A 84 -6.50 10.82 -0.62
N GLY A 85 -6.65 10.99 0.70
CA GLY A 85 -7.91 10.64 1.39
C GLY A 85 -8.07 9.15 1.72
N ALA A 86 -7.20 8.27 1.23
CA ALA A 86 -7.36 6.82 1.42
C ALA A 86 -7.26 6.39 2.90
N GLU A 87 -6.39 7.04 3.69
CA GLU A 87 -6.29 6.76 5.13
C GLU A 87 -7.59 7.10 5.84
N GLN A 88 -8.14 8.29 5.58
CA GLN A 88 -9.38 8.75 6.21
C GLN A 88 -10.56 7.83 5.85
N LEU A 89 -10.69 7.48 4.56
CA LEU A 89 -11.73 6.56 4.08
C LEU A 89 -11.61 5.18 4.74
N MET A 90 -10.40 4.62 4.76
CA MET A 90 -10.16 3.30 5.36
C MET A 90 -10.46 3.30 6.87
N MET A 91 -10.12 4.38 7.58
CA MET A 91 -10.42 4.50 9.01
C MET A 91 -11.93 4.63 9.28
N VAL A 92 -12.70 5.25 8.38
CA VAL A 92 -14.16 5.26 8.48
C VAL A 92 -14.73 3.85 8.27
N ASP A 93 -14.22 3.11 7.30
CA ASP A 93 -14.64 1.73 7.05
C ASP A 93 -14.36 0.81 8.24
N ILE A 94 -13.18 0.91 8.85
CA ILE A 94 -12.84 0.17 10.07
C ILE A 94 -13.81 0.49 11.21
N ARG A 95 -14.16 1.77 11.41
CA ARG A 95 -15.11 2.17 12.46
C ARG A 95 -16.51 1.60 12.19
N ASN A 96 -16.94 1.58 10.94
CA ASN A 96 -18.21 0.94 10.55
C ASN A 96 -18.18 -0.57 10.82
N MET A 97 -17.07 -1.24 10.51
CA MET A 97 -16.87 -2.66 10.83
C MET A 97 -16.89 -2.92 12.34
N GLN A 98 -16.26 -2.07 13.14
CA GLN A 98 -16.28 -2.16 14.61
C GLN A 98 -17.70 -2.02 15.15
N ALA A 99 -18.48 -1.05 14.66
CA ALA A 99 -19.87 -0.87 15.05
C ALA A 99 -20.73 -2.09 14.68
N PHE A 100 -20.53 -2.65 13.49
CA PHE A 100 -21.23 -3.85 13.03
C PHE A 100 -20.84 -5.09 13.84
N ALA A 101 -19.56 -5.25 14.18
CA ALA A 101 -19.08 -6.33 15.03
C ALA A 101 -19.74 -6.31 16.43
N LEU A 102 -19.84 -5.12 17.05
CA LEU A 102 -20.53 -4.93 18.32
C LEU A 102 -22.03 -5.21 18.23
N PHE A 103 -22.66 -4.88 17.11
CA PHE A 103 -24.06 -5.23 16.88
C PHE A 103 -24.26 -6.75 16.78
N LEU A 104 -23.41 -7.44 16.02
CA LEU A 104 -23.51 -8.89 15.81
C LEU A 104 -23.17 -9.71 17.07
N GLN A 105 -22.29 -9.22 17.95
CA GLN A 105 -22.01 -9.88 19.23
C GLN A 105 -23.27 -10.03 20.10
N LYS A 106 -24.30 -9.20 19.89
CA LYS A 106 -25.58 -9.32 20.60
C LYS A 106 -26.43 -10.53 20.17
N TYR A 107 -26.06 -11.19 19.07
CA TYR A 107 -26.76 -12.34 18.50
C TYR A 107 -26.02 -13.67 18.72
N ASP A 108 -25.25 -13.76 19.82
CA ASP A 108 -24.61 -14.99 20.31
C ASP A 108 -23.62 -15.65 19.33
N ILE A 109 -22.90 -14.82 18.57
CA ILE A 109 -21.77 -15.27 17.76
C ILE A 109 -20.59 -15.59 18.69
N ASN A 110 -20.21 -16.86 18.79
CA ASN A 110 -19.06 -17.35 19.58
C ASN A 110 -17.66 -16.90 19.09
N PHE A 111 -17.59 -15.80 18.33
CA PHE A 111 -16.35 -15.27 17.76
C PHE A 111 -16.21 -13.79 18.12
N ASP A 112 -15.06 -13.42 18.68
CA ASP A 112 -14.76 -12.04 19.05
C ASP A 112 -14.41 -11.19 17.81
N LEU A 113 -15.45 -10.85 17.05
CA LEU A 113 -15.36 -10.00 15.87
C LEU A 113 -14.78 -8.62 16.20
N PHE A 114 -15.07 -8.08 17.38
CA PHE A 114 -14.59 -6.74 17.76
C PHE A 114 -13.08 -6.73 17.92
N SER A 115 -12.50 -7.66 18.68
CA SER A 115 -11.04 -7.77 18.81
C SER A 115 -10.35 -8.00 17.47
N ALA A 116 -10.97 -8.79 16.57
CA ALA A 116 -10.46 -8.96 15.21
C ALA A 116 -10.43 -7.62 14.43
N THR A 117 -11.50 -6.82 14.51
CA THR A 117 -11.52 -5.48 13.87
C THR A 117 -10.54 -4.49 14.49
N LYS A 118 -10.21 -4.63 15.78
CA LYS A 118 -9.18 -3.82 16.44
C LYS A 118 -7.77 -4.17 15.98
N GLU A 119 -7.48 -5.44 15.78
CA GLU A 119 -6.19 -5.82 15.19
C GLU A 119 -6.08 -5.37 13.73
N MET A 120 -7.18 -5.45 12.95
CA MET A 120 -7.23 -4.90 11.59
C MET A 120 -6.93 -3.39 11.56
N GLU A 121 -7.50 -2.62 12.49
CA GLU A 121 -7.22 -1.18 12.64
C GLU A 121 -5.71 -0.92 12.76
N LYS A 122 -5.06 -1.66 13.65
CA LYS A 122 -3.62 -1.52 13.90
C LYS A 122 -2.78 -1.89 12.66
N GLN A 123 -3.12 -2.97 11.97
CA GLN A 123 -2.40 -3.41 10.78
C GLN A 123 -2.58 -2.42 9.62
N ILE A 124 -3.77 -1.85 9.45
CA ILE A 124 -4.03 -0.87 8.39
C ILE A 124 -3.25 0.43 8.62
N CYS A 125 -3.18 0.93 9.86
CA CYS A 125 -2.34 2.10 10.19
C CYS A 125 -0.87 1.90 9.78
N TYR A 126 -0.39 0.66 9.79
CA TYR A 126 0.95 0.32 9.35
C TYR A 126 1.14 0.29 7.83
N GLU A 127 0.07 0.15 7.05
CA GLU A 127 0.12 0.19 5.58
C GLU A 127 0.31 1.61 5.05
N PHE A 128 -0.14 2.63 5.78
CA PHE A 128 0.03 4.04 5.41
C PHE A 128 1.41 4.63 5.80
N ASP A 129 2.23 3.88 6.53
CA ASP A 129 3.59 4.31 6.89
C ASP A 129 4.63 3.70 5.93
N PHE A 130 4.86 4.39 4.81
CA PHE A 130 5.88 3.98 3.82
C PHE A 130 7.31 4.11 4.34
N VAL A 131 7.56 4.90 5.38
CA VAL A 131 8.87 4.95 6.05
C VAL A 131 9.11 3.64 6.79
N ARG A 132 8.10 3.11 7.47
CA ARG A 132 8.14 1.78 8.10
C ARG A 132 8.31 0.68 7.04
N GLU A 133 7.59 0.75 5.92
CA GLU A 133 7.73 -0.20 4.81
C GLU A 133 9.17 -0.20 4.26
N ALA A 134 9.73 0.97 3.96
CA ALA A 134 11.11 1.13 3.49
C ALA A 134 12.15 0.55 4.46
N ARG A 135 11.98 0.80 5.77
CA ARG A 135 12.85 0.21 6.81
C ARG A 135 12.76 -1.31 6.83
N ALA A 136 11.54 -1.86 6.66
CA ALA A 136 11.36 -3.30 6.59
C ALA A 136 12.04 -3.89 5.34
N MET A 137 11.93 -3.23 4.18
CA MET A 137 12.60 -3.64 2.95
C MET A 137 14.12 -3.71 3.13
N GLU A 138 14.75 -2.69 3.70
CA GLU A 138 16.20 -2.69 3.92
C GLU A 138 16.63 -3.78 4.91
N ARG A 139 15.85 -4.05 5.96
CA ARG A 139 16.12 -5.16 6.90
C ARG A 139 16.06 -6.52 6.21
N ILE A 140 15.05 -6.76 5.39
CA ILE A 140 14.90 -8.02 4.64
C ILE A 140 16.03 -8.15 3.63
N ARG A 141 16.37 -7.06 2.93
CA ARG A 141 17.47 -7.00 1.97
C ARG A 141 18.81 -7.39 2.62
N GLU A 142 19.12 -6.82 3.78
CA GLU A 142 20.36 -7.13 4.49
C GLU A 142 20.37 -8.57 5.01
N PHE A 143 19.26 -9.03 5.58
CA PHE A 143 19.13 -10.43 6.02
C PHE A 143 19.40 -11.42 4.88
N LEU A 144 18.77 -11.22 3.72
CA LEU A 144 18.97 -12.11 2.55
C LEU A 144 20.39 -12.06 2.01
N ARG A 145 21.05 -10.89 2.06
CA ARG A 145 22.45 -10.72 1.65
C ARG A 145 23.41 -11.48 2.56
N VAL A 146 23.19 -11.45 3.87
CA VAL A 146 24.04 -12.12 4.87
C VAL A 146 23.80 -13.63 4.88
N SER A 147 22.54 -14.05 4.78
CA SER A 147 22.17 -15.47 4.89
C SER A 147 22.44 -16.29 3.63
N ASN A 148 22.53 -15.67 2.44
CA ASN A 148 22.72 -16.40 1.17
C ASN A 148 23.68 -15.69 0.22
N LYS A 149 24.75 -16.36 -0.19
CA LYS A 149 25.69 -15.85 -1.23
C LYS A 149 25.03 -15.70 -2.62
N LYS A 150 23.95 -16.43 -2.88
CA LYS A 150 23.08 -16.32 -4.07
C LYS A 150 21.61 -16.43 -3.66
N PRO A 151 20.98 -15.33 -3.20
CA PRO A 151 19.60 -15.38 -2.77
C PRO A 151 18.67 -15.63 -3.97
N PRO A 152 17.65 -16.49 -3.85
CA PRO A 152 16.69 -16.76 -4.92
C PRO A 152 15.72 -15.60 -5.17
N VAL A 153 15.66 -14.64 -4.25
CA VAL A 153 14.79 -13.46 -4.29
C VAL A 153 15.65 -12.22 -4.08
N MET A 154 15.37 -11.16 -4.84
CA MET A 154 16.03 -9.87 -4.70
C MET A 154 15.06 -8.84 -4.14
N VAL A 155 15.50 -8.10 -3.12
CA VAL A 155 14.76 -6.95 -2.61
C VAL A 155 15.39 -5.69 -3.21
N PRO A 156 14.60 -4.84 -3.89
CA PRO A 156 15.12 -3.61 -4.47
C PRO A 156 15.63 -2.67 -3.37
N ARG A 157 16.65 -1.88 -3.70
CA ARG A 157 17.19 -0.87 -2.79
C ARG A 157 16.21 0.30 -2.69
N VAL A 158 16.02 0.81 -1.48
CA VAL A 158 15.25 2.05 -1.28
C VAL A 158 16.12 3.27 -1.61
N ILE A 159 15.54 4.27 -2.28
CA ILE A 159 16.23 5.51 -2.62
C ILE A 159 16.23 6.46 -1.40
N PRO A 160 17.38 6.79 -0.80
CA PRO A 160 17.43 7.69 0.36
C PRO A 160 16.92 9.08 0.01
N GLY A 161 16.19 9.71 0.94
CA GLY A 161 15.62 11.05 0.74
C GLY A 161 14.43 11.11 -0.22
N MET A 162 14.02 9.98 -0.80
CA MET A 162 12.85 9.85 -1.69
C MET A 162 11.77 8.96 -1.04
N ILE A 163 11.58 9.16 0.27
CA ILE A 163 10.57 8.47 1.07
C ILE A 163 9.94 9.54 1.94
N SER A 164 8.61 9.61 1.94
CA SER A 164 7.86 10.50 2.79
C SER A 164 6.70 9.75 3.44
N ARG A 165 6.09 10.41 4.42
CA ARG A 165 4.82 10.00 4.99
C ARG A 165 3.82 11.10 4.65
N TYR A 166 2.68 10.71 4.11
CA TYR A 166 1.62 11.65 3.73
C TYR A 166 1.11 12.44 4.94
#